data_AF-A0A2W4KPX3-F1
#
_entry.id   AF-A0A2W4KPX3-F1
#
_cell.length_a   1.000
_cell.length_b   1.000
_cell.length_c   1.000
_cell.angle_alpha   90.00
_cell.angle_beta   90.00
_cell.angle_gamma   90.00
#
_symmetry.space_group_name_H-M   'P 1'
#
loop_
_entity.id
_entity.type
_entity.pdbx_description
1 polymer ?
#
loop_
_entity_poly.entity_id
_entity_poly.type
_entity_poly.pdbx_seq_one_letter_code
_entity_poly.pdbx_strand_id
1 'polypeptide(L)'
;RGLRITAVGACFGLAYCVNKALYLGGVWLDVEPIGERYVAAVLVTVSAVLMLVGLTMPSWGPALPCFADWRRLVAYRQLYPLWRDVVAVVPGLVLDERLRRPTVALRELDYALTRRMVEIRDGWIRVRPYIDHRVVALASKHTDRIGLTGDEREAALEAAQYAAGIRARASGVLAAVPTTADLRNPEGGYEGELSWLTRVARAYARSPVVSATLADISALERAPAHDGEGRQ
;
A
#
# COMPACT_ATOMS: atom_id res chain seq x y z
N ARG A 1 3.76 -9.69 14.73
CA ARG A 1 3.40 -8.26 14.93
C ARG A 1 2.80 -8.00 16.33
N GLY A 2 1.96 -8.88 16.87
CA GLY A 2 1.51 -8.80 18.28
C GLY A 2 2.63 -8.73 19.32
N LEU A 3 3.71 -9.50 19.14
CA LEU A 3 4.92 -9.46 19.99
C LEU A 3 5.54 -8.07 20.15
N ARG A 4 5.49 -7.20 19.13
CA ARG A 4 6.02 -5.83 19.23
C ARG A 4 5.13 -4.94 20.11
N ILE A 5 3.82 -5.17 20.08
CA ILE A 5 2.85 -4.43 20.89
C ILE A 5 2.91 -4.90 22.35
N THR A 6 3.04 -6.21 22.57
CA THR A 6 3.32 -6.78 23.90
C THR A 6 4.64 -6.26 24.47
N ALA A 7 5.69 -6.15 23.64
CA ALA A 7 6.98 -5.60 24.06
C ALA A 7 6.88 -4.10 24.42
N VAL A 8 6.13 -3.30 23.65
CA VAL A 8 5.86 -1.89 23.99
C VAL A 8 5.09 -1.80 25.30
N GLY A 9 4.03 -2.60 25.50
CA GLY A 9 3.30 -2.67 26.77
C GLY A 9 4.18 -3.06 27.95
N ALA A 10 5.09 -4.02 27.76
CA ALA A 10 6.06 -4.45 28.77
C ALA A 10 7.09 -3.34 29.10
N CYS A 11 7.53 -2.57 28.11
CA CYS A 11 8.41 -1.41 28.32
C CYS A 11 7.74 -0.33 29.18
N PHE A 12 6.46 -0.04 28.94
CA PHE A 12 5.70 0.89 29.78
C PHE A 12 5.47 0.35 31.20
N GLY A 13 5.23 -0.97 31.35
CA GLY A 13 5.15 -1.62 32.66
C GLY A 13 6.47 -1.55 33.45
N LEU A 14 7.62 -1.73 32.79
CA LEU A 14 8.94 -1.58 33.41
C LEU A 14 9.22 -0.13 33.81
N ALA A 15 8.84 0.85 32.97
CA ALA A 15 8.97 2.26 33.31
C ALA A 15 8.18 2.63 34.58
N TYR A 16 6.99 2.05 34.76
CA TYR A 16 6.22 2.19 36.00
C TYR A 16 6.93 1.57 37.22
N CYS A 17 7.48 0.36 37.08
CA CYS A 17 8.25 -0.28 38.15
C CYS A 17 9.48 0.55 38.57
N VAL A 18 10.20 1.11 37.59
CA VAL A 18 11.36 2.00 37.83
C VAL A 18 10.95 3.28 38.53
N ASN A 19 9.87 3.93 38.07
CA ASN A 19 9.35 5.14 38.73
C ASN A 19 8.95 4.88 40.18
N LYS A 20 8.36 3.71 40.47
CA LYS A 20 7.98 3.31 41.82
C LYS A 20 9.20 2.97 42.69
N ALA A 21 10.23 2.34 42.13
CA ALA A 21 11.47 2.08 42.84
C ALA A 21 12.22 3.37 43.20
N LEU A 22 12.25 4.36 42.29
CA LEU A 22 12.85 5.69 42.54
C LEU A 22 12.10 6.46 43.62
N TYR A 23 10.76 6.41 43.62
CA TYR A 23 9.91 6.96 44.67
C TYR A 23 10.22 6.33 46.03
N LEU A 24 10.25 4.99 46.11
CA LEU A 24 10.56 4.28 47.36
C LEU A 24 11.98 4.60 47.85
N GLY A 25 12.94 4.77 46.93
CA GLY A 25 14.29 5.23 47.26
C GLY A 25 14.33 6.66 47.79
N GLY A 26 13.52 7.57 47.25
CA GLY A 26 13.39 8.94 47.72
C GLY A 26 12.82 9.04 49.14
N VAL A 27 11.82 8.21 49.45
CA VAL A 27 11.23 8.10 50.80
C VAL A 27 12.24 7.56 51.82
N TRP A 28 13.11 6.63 51.42
CA TRP A 28 14.22 6.15 52.27
C TRP A 28 15.32 7.18 52.54
N LEU A 29 15.37 8.25 51.74
CA LEU A 29 16.33 9.36 51.85
C LEU A 29 15.71 10.63 52.46
N ASP A 30 14.49 10.53 53.01
CA ASP A 30 13.76 11.62 53.68
C ASP A 30 13.47 12.85 52.79
N VAL A 31 13.36 12.62 51.47
CA VAL A 31 13.01 13.65 50.48
C VAL A 31 11.53 13.47 50.12
N GLU A 32 10.63 14.32 50.63
CA GLU A 32 9.19 14.32 50.26
C GLU A 32 8.97 15.00 48.89
N PRO A 33 8.65 14.27 47.81
CA PRO A 33 8.35 14.88 46.52
C PRO A 33 6.88 15.32 46.50
N ILE A 34 6.66 16.63 46.43
CA ILE A 34 5.31 17.23 46.35
C ILE A 34 4.64 16.76 45.04
N GLY A 35 3.48 16.10 45.15
CA GLY A 35 2.68 15.63 44.01
C GLY A 35 2.79 14.14 43.66
N GLU A 36 3.57 13.36 44.41
CA GLU A 36 3.86 11.97 44.05
C GLU A 36 2.64 11.03 44.12
N ARG A 37 1.64 11.30 44.97
CA ARG A 37 0.37 10.55 45.00
C ARG A 37 -0.43 10.65 43.70
N TYR A 38 -0.52 11.85 43.10
CA TYR A 38 -1.28 12.07 41.87
C TYR A 38 -0.54 11.54 40.64
N VAL A 39 0.78 11.75 40.59
CA VAL A 39 1.62 11.23 39.50
C VAL A 39 1.68 9.70 39.54
N ALA A 40 1.83 9.09 40.72
CA ALA A 40 1.80 7.64 40.88
C ALA A 40 0.43 7.05 40.53
N ALA A 41 -0.69 7.67 40.96
CA ALA A 41 -2.03 7.21 40.62
C ALA A 41 -2.29 7.26 39.12
N VAL A 42 -1.95 8.36 38.43
CA VAL A 42 -2.11 8.48 36.98
C VAL A 42 -1.27 7.46 36.23
N LEU A 43 0.01 7.28 36.63
CA LEU A 43 0.87 6.25 36.01
C LEU A 43 0.32 4.83 36.22
N VAL A 44 -0.19 4.50 37.41
CA VAL A 44 -0.81 3.20 37.69
C VAL A 44 -2.04 2.98 36.82
N THR A 45 -2.95 3.97 36.78
CA THR A 45 -4.20 3.84 36.04
C THR A 45 -3.93 3.72 34.55
N VAL A 46 -3.03 4.54 33.99
CA VAL A 46 -2.63 4.46 32.58
C VAL A 46 -1.95 3.13 32.26
N SER A 47 -1.05 2.65 33.14
CA SER A 47 -0.36 1.35 32.95
C SER A 47 -1.33 0.18 33.04
N ALA A 48 -2.27 0.21 33.98
CA ALA A 48 -3.30 -0.82 34.13
C ALA A 48 -4.26 -0.86 32.94
N VAL A 49 -4.67 0.31 32.41
CA VAL A 49 -5.48 0.41 31.20
C VAL A 49 -4.70 -0.11 29.98
N LEU A 50 -3.44 0.28 29.82
CA LEU A 50 -2.59 -0.21 28.73
C LEU A 50 -2.31 -1.72 28.80
N MET A 51 -2.11 -2.27 30.00
CA MET A 51 -1.96 -3.71 30.22
C MET A 51 -3.26 -4.45 29.94
N LEU A 52 -4.41 -3.95 30.40
CA LEU A 52 -5.72 -4.55 30.13
C LEU A 52 -6.01 -4.57 28.63
N VAL A 53 -5.75 -3.46 27.93
CA VAL A 53 -5.87 -3.36 26.47
C VAL A 53 -4.90 -4.32 25.79
N GLY A 54 -3.62 -4.34 26.20
CA GLY A 54 -2.61 -5.22 25.61
C GLY A 54 -2.86 -6.71 25.81
N LEU A 55 -3.43 -7.12 26.95
CA LEU A 55 -3.79 -8.50 27.26
C LEU A 55 -5.09 -8.95 26.58
N THR A 56 -6.02 -8.03 26.32
CA THR A 56 -7.28 -8.33 25.62
C THR A 56 -7.18 -8.18 24.11
N MET A 57 -6.19 -7.46 23.59
CA MET A 57 -5.96 -7.27 22.15
C MET A 57 -5.79 -8.57 21.34
N PRO A 58 -5.15 -9.66 21.83
CA PRO A 58 -5.11 -10.94 21.13
C PRO A 58 -6.49 -11.63 21.05
N SER A 59 -7.39 -11.32 21.99
CA SER A 59 -8.79 -11.80 21.99
C SER A 59 -9.69 -10.95 21.08
N TRP A 60 -9.26 -9.74 20.72
CA TRP A 60 -9.92 -8.89 19.71
C TRP A 60 -9.61 -9.36 18.29
N GLY A 61 -9.75 -10.66 18.01
CA GLY A 61 -9.58 -11.23 16.67
C GLY A 61 -10.60 -10.70 15.65
N PRO A 62 -11.31 -11.53 14.87
CA PRO A 62 -12.37 -11.05 13.96
C PRO A 62 -13.57 -10.38 14.67
N ALA A 63 -13.53 -10.23 16.00
CA ALA A 63 -14.61 -9.75 16.85
C ALA A 63 -14.84 -8.23 16.83
N LEU A 64 -13.95 -7.44 16.22
CA LEU A 64 -14.19 -6.01 15.99
C LEU A 64 -14.47 -5.77 14.49
N PRO A 65 -15.74 -5.88 14.04
CA PRO A 65 -16.12 -5.58 12.65
C PRO A 65 -15.56 -4.22 12.21
N CYS A 66 -15.53 -3.24 13.11
CA CYS A 66 -14.96 -1.91 12.87
C CYS A 66 -13.51 -1.91 12.36
N PHE A 67 -12.63 -2.81 12.84
CA PHE A 67 -11.23 -2.88 12.37
C PHE A 67 -11.10 -3.56 11.01
N ALA A 68 -11.90 -4.61 10.76
CA ALA A 68 -11.95 -5.28 9.46
C ALA A 68 -12.49 -4.31 8.39
N ASP A 69 -13.58 -3.60 8.70
CA ASP A 69 -14.20 -2.60 7.86
C ASP A 69 -13.25 -1.43 7.59
N TRP A 70 -12.50 -0.96 8.59
CA TRP A 70 -11.48 0.06 8.40
C TRP A 70 -10.38 -0.37 7.44
N ARG A 71 -9.82 -1.58 7.60
CA ARG A 71 -8.78 -2.09 6.71
C ARG A 71 -9.29 -2.20 5.27
N ARG A 72 -10.52 -2.69 5.08
CA ARG A 72 -11.17 -2.79 3.77
C ARG A 72 -11.44 -1.42 3.17
N LEU A 73 -11.87 -0.46 3.97
CA LEU A 73 -12.08 0.92 3.54
C LEU A 73 -10.75 1.57 3.11
N VAL A 74 -9.68 1.37 3.88
CA VAL A 74 -8.35 1.87 3.55
C VAL A 74 -7.86 1.24 2.23
N ALA A 75 -8.02 -0.07 2.06
CA ALA A 75 -7.63 -0.74 0.81
C ALA A 75 -8.48 -0.25 -0.38
N TYR A 76 -9.79 -0.14 -0.21
CA TYR A 76 -10.71 0.41 -1.21
C TYR A 76 -10.27 1.80 -1.68
N ARG A 77 -9.87 2.68 -0.74
CA ARG A 77 -9.35 4.02 -1.05
C ARG A 77 -7.96 3.99 -1.67
N GLN A 78 -7.07 3.08 -1.24
CA GLN A 78 -5.73 2.94 -1.82
C GLN A 78 -5.78 2.42 -3.27
N LEU A 79 -6.72 1.55 -3.60
CA LEU A 79 -6.93 1.04 -4.97
C LEU A 79 -7.58 2.06 -5.91
N TYR A 80 -8.25 3.09 -5.37
CA TYR A 80 -9.06 4.02 -6.16
C TYR A 80 -8.28 4.76 -7.27
N PRO A 81 -7.07 5.31 -7.05
CA PRO A 81 -6.35 6.04 -8.10
C PRO A 81 -6.04 5.15 -9.31
N LEU A 82 -5.49 3.95 -9.07
CA LEU A 82 -5.18 2.99 -10.11
C LEU A 82 -6.46 2.55 -10.85
N TRP A 83 -7.50 2.18 -10.12
CA TRP A 83 -8.78 1.78 -10.70
C TRP A 83 -9.39 2.87 -11.58
N ARG A 84 -9.41 4.12 -11.10
CA ARG A 84 -9.98 5.27 -11.83
C ARG A 84 -9.26 5.46 -13.16
N ASP A 85 -7.93 5.40 -13.15
CA ASP A 85 -7.12 5.68 -14.34
C ASP A 85 -7.21 4.54 -15.36
N VAL A 86 -7.30 3.29 -14.90
CA VAL A 86 -7.58 2.11 -15.76
C VAL A 86 -8.98 2.20 -16.39
N VAL A 87 -10.02 2.46 -15.59
CA VAL A 87 -11.40 2.60 -16.08
C VAL A 87 -11.54 3.74 -17.07
N ALA A 88 -10.83 4.84 -16.87
CA ALA A 88 -10.87 5.98 -17.78
C ALA A 88 -10.43 5.62 -19.20
N VAL A 89 -9.47 4.71 -19.34
CA VAL A 89 -8.98 4.28 -20.66
C VAL A 89 -9.73 3.05 -21.18
N VAL A 90 -10.35 2.22 -20.33
CA VAL A 90 -11.12 1.02 -20.71
C VAL A 90 -12.64 1.26 -20.59
N PRO A 91 -13.32 1.81 -21.62
CA PRO A 91 -14.79 1.88 -21.64
C PRO A 91 -15.42 0.49 -21.44
N GLY A 92 -16.47 0.41 -20.62
CA GLY A 92 -17.18 -0.83 -20.34
C GLY A 92 -16.49 -1.79 -19.36
N LEU A 93 -15.35 -1.38 -18.76
CA LEU A 93 -14.70 -2.18 -17.71
C LEU A 93 -15.50 -2.21 -16.41
N VAL A 94 -16.22 -1.11 -16.10
CA VAL A 94 -17.04 -1.06 -14.89
C VAL A 94 -18.28 -1.91 -15.12
N LEU A 95 -18.35 -3.00 -14.36
CA LEU A 95 -19.38 -4.00 -14.57
C LEU A 95 -20.63 -3.74 -13.71
N ASP A 96 -20.52 -2.94 -12.65
CA ASP A 96 -21.68 -2.40 -11.91
C ASP A 96 -21.54 -0.89 -11.71
N GLU A 97 -22.30 -0.14 -12.51
CA GLU A 97 -22.26 1.33 -12.51
C GLU A 97 -22.80 1.98 -11.23
N ARG A 98 -23.57 1.24 -10.42
CA ARG A 98 -24.07 1.74 -9.13
C ARG A 98 -22.93 1.98 -8.15
N LEU A 99 -21.87 1.16 -8.24
CA LEU A 99 -20.69 1.25 -7.38
C LEU A 99 -19.81 2.47 -7.66
N ARG A 100 -20.06 3.21 -8.75
CA ARG A 100 -19.44 4.53 -8.94
C ARG A 100 -19.94 5.55 -7.93
N ARG A 101 -21.15 5.37 -7.37
CA ARG A 101 -21.69 6.24 -6.33
C ARG A 101 -21.01 5.90 -5.00
N PRO A 102 -20.25 6.84 -4.38
CA PRO A 102 -19.53 6.54 -3.14
C PRO A 102 -20.44 6.05 -2.01
N THR A 103 -21.67 6.56 -1.93
CA THR A 103 -22.64 6.15 -0.91
C THR A 103 -23.04 4.68 -1.02
N VAL A 104 -23.30 4.20 -2.25
CA VAL A 104 -23.64 2.80 -2.51
C VAL A 104 -22.44 1.90 -2.25
N ALA A 105 -21.27 2.29 -2.77
CA ALA A 105 -20.05 1.52 -2.59
C ALA A 105 -19.62 1.41 -1.12
N LEU A 106 -19.80 2.45 -0.31
CA LEU A 106 -19.48 2.39 1.12
C LEU A 106 -20.47 1.54 1.92
N ARG A 107 -21.74 1.47 1.49
CA ARG A 107 -22.75 0.60 2.10
C ARG A 107 -22.48 -0.88 1.78
N GLU A 108 -21.95 -1.15 0.58
CA GLU A 108 -21.68 -2.49 0.05
C GLU A 108 -20.16 -2.68 -0.12
N LEU A 109 -19.38 -2.26 0.89
CA LEU A 109 -17.92 -2.12 0.81
C LEU A 109 -17.20 -3.39 0.35
N ASP A 110 -17.59 -4.55 0.87
CA ASP A 110 -16.97 -5.83 0.55
C ASP A 110 -17.17 -6.21 -0.93
N TYR A 111 -18.39 -6.00 -1.41
CA TYR A 111 -18.72 -6.22 -2.82
C TYR A 111 -17.99 -5.21 -3.70
N ALA A 112 -18.00 -3.93 -3.33
CA ALA A 112 -17.34 -2.86 -4.06
C ALA A 112 -15.82 -3.05 -4.13
N LEU A 113 -15.20 -3.53 -3.06
CA LEU A 113 -13.77 -3.84 -2.99
C LEU A 113 -13.43 -5.03 -3.88
N THR A 114 -14.19 -6.12 -3.77
CA THR A 114 -14.02 -7.31 -4.61
C THR A 114 -14.15 -6.97 -6.09
N ARG A 115 -15.17 -6.17 -6.44
CA ARG A 115 -15.40 -5.73 -7.81
C ARG A 115 -14.26 -4.87 -8.33
N ARG A 116 -13.76 -3.92 -7.53
CA ARG A 116 -12.62 -3.08 -7.89
C ARG A 116 -11.35 -3.90 -8.16
N MET A 117 -11.09 -4.96 -7.39
CA MET A 117 -9.93 -5.83 -7.64
C MET A 117 -10.05 -6.57 -8.96
N VAL A 118 -11.22 -7.17 -9.24
CA VAL A 118 -11.49 -7.85 -10.51
C VAL A 118 -11.34 -6.87 -11.67
N GLU A 119 -11.91 -5.68 -11.58
CA GLU A 119 -11.82 -4.67 -12.64
C GLU A 119 -10.37 -4.19 -12.87
N ILE A 120 -9.54 -4.07 -11.83
CA ILE A 120 -8.10 -3.76 -11.98
C ILE A 120 -7.37 -4.89 -12.73
N ARG A 121 -7.69 -6.16 -12.41
CA ARG A 121 -7.09 -7.34 -13.06
C ARG A 121 -7.53 -7.47 -14.52
N ASP A 122 -8.82 -7.29 -14.80
CA ASP A 122 -9.35 -7.29 -16.17
C ASP A 122 -8.79 -6.13 -16.98
N GLY A 123 -8.62 -4.97 -16.32
CA GLY A 123 -7.98 -3.80 -16.90
C GLY A 123 -6.55 -4.06 -17.35
N TRP A 124 -5.77 -4.86 -16.60
CA TRP A 124 -4.42 -5.27 -17.01
C TRP A 124 -4.42 -5.96 -18.37
N ILE A 125 -5.32 -6.94 -18.57
CA ILE A 125 -5.42 -7.68 -19.83
C ILE A 125 -5.66 -6.71 -21.00
N ARG A 126 -6.40 -5.62 -20.76
CA ARG A 126 -6.72 -4.60 -21.77
C ARG A 126 -5.59 -3.60 -22.01
N VAL A 127 -4.76 -3.28 -21.03
CA VAL A 127 -3.62 -2.35 -21.18
C VAL A 127 -2.34 -3.06 -21.61
N ARG A 128 -2.18 -4.36 -21.32
CA ARG A 128 -0.95 -5.13 -21.60
C ARG A 128 -0.46 -5.05 -23.06
N PRO A 129 -1.32 -5.07 -24.10
CA PRO A 129 -0.87 -4.91 -25.49
C PRO A 129 -0.20 -3.57 -25.81
N TYR A 130 -0.38 -2.57 -24.93
CA TYR A 130 0.16 -1.21 -25.08
C TYR A 130 1.47 -1.02 -24.30
N ILE A 131 1.90 -2.03 -23.54
CA ILE A 131 3.11 -1.95 -22.70
C ILE A 131 4.28 -2.50 -23.51
N ASP A 132 5.22 -1.63 -23.91
CA ASP A 132 6.43 -2.05 -24.61
C ASP A 132 7.45 -2.67 -23.65
N HIS A 133 8.20 -3.68 -24.12
CA HIS A 133 9.26 -4.32 -23.33
C HIS A 133 10.29 -3.33 -22.74
N ARG A 134 10.52 -2.19 -23.39
CA ARG A 134 11.40 -1.11 -22.90
C ARG A 134 10.94 -0.54 -21.57
N VAL A 135 9.63 -0.52 -21.30
CA VAL A 135 9.06 -0.10 -20.01
C VAL A 135 9.59 -0.98 -18.89
N VAL A 136 9.62 -2.30 -19.10
CA VAL A 136 10.10 -3.28 -18.11
C VAL A 136 11.59 -3.09 -17.83
N ALA A 137 12.38 -2.88 -18.88
CA ALA A 137 13.82 -2.64 -18.76
C ALA A 137 14.13 -1.34 -18.00
N LEU A 138 13.43 -0.24 -18.32
CA LEU A 138 13.60 1.05 -17.64
C LEU A 138 13.16 0.98 -16.19
N ALA A 139 11.98 0.41 -15.93
CA ALA A 139 11.48 0.25 -14.56
C ALA A 139 12.47 -0.59 -13.72
N SER A 140 13.03 -1.67 -14.27
CA SER A 140 14.06 -2.49 -13.61
C SER A 140 15.32 -1.69 -13.31
N LYS A 141 15.83 -0.93 -14.29
CA LYS A 141 16.98 -0.05 -14.08
C LYS A 141 16.72 0.98 -12.97
N HIS A 142 15.52 1.56 -12.93
CA HIS A 142 15.16 2.52 -11.90
C HIS A 142 15.02 1.90 -10.52
N THR A 143 14.44 0.70 -10.40
CA THR A 143 14.37 -0.02 -9.12
C THR A 143 15.76 -0.36 -8.59
N ASP A 144 16.65 -0.80 -9.47
CA ASP A 144 18.00 -1.20 -9.09
C ASP A 144 18.82 0.03 -8.65
N ARG A 145 18.68 1.16 -9.35
CA ARG A 145 19.34 2.43 -9.00
C ARG A 145 18.98 2.94 -7.60
N ILE A 146 17.74 2.75 -7.16
CA ILE A 146 17.29 3.20 -5.83
C ILE A 146 17.36 2.08 -4.78
N GLY A 147 17.85 0.90 -5.15
CA GLY A 147 18.04 -0.23 -4.24
C GLY A 147 16.74 -0.87 -3.73
N LEU A 148 15.63 -0.79 -4.47
CA LEU A 148 14.41 -1.53 -4.08
C LEU A 148 14.65 -3.03 -4.23
N THR A 149 14.12 -3.82 -3.29
CA THR A 149 14.25 -5.28 -3.28
C THR A 149 12.92 -5.97 -2.95
N GLY A 150 12.83 -7.27 -3.23
CA GLY A 150 11.68 -8.12 -2.92
C GLY A 150 10.35 -7.57 -3.42
N ASP A 151 9.32 -7.68 -2.58
CA ASP A 151 7.96 -7.27 -2.90
C ASP A 151 7.82 -5.77 -3.25
N GLU A 152 8.69 -4.91 -2.71
CA GLU A 152 8.65 -3.47 -3.01
C GLU A 152 9.16 -3.18 -4.42
N ARG A 153 10.23 -3.89 -4.84
CA ARG A 153 10.74 -3.84 -6.22
C ARG A 153 9.67 -4.30 -7.19
N GLU A 154 9.13 -5.50 -6.96
CA GLU A 154 8.13 -6.09 -7.85
C GLU A 154 6.84 -5.25 -7.95
N ALA A 155 6.34 -4.72 -6.83
CA ALA A 155 5.18 -3.83 -6.85
C ALA A 155 5.45 -2.52 -7.62
N ALA A 156 6.67 -1.98 -7.54
CA ALA A 156 7.06 -0.80 -8.31
C ALA A 156 7.18 -1.10 -9.82
N LEU A 157 7.65 -2.30 -10.20
CA LEU A 157 7.70 -2.75 -11.59
C LEU A 157 6.30 -2.90 -12.18
N GLU A 158 5.39 -3.58 -11.49
CA GLU A 158 4.00 -3.72 -11.95
C GLU A 158 3.31 -2.36 -12.04
N ALA A 159 3.51 -1.50 -11.04
CA ALA A 159 2.94 -0.15 -11.05
C ALA A 159 3.43 0.69 -12.23
N ALA A 160 4.72 0.62 -12.57
CA ALA A 160 5.29 1.34 -13.72
C ALA A 160 4.73 0.80 -15.04
N GLN A 161 4.56 -0.51 -15.16
CA GLN A 161 3.93 -1.15 -16.31
C GLN A 161 2.46 -0.73 -16.48
N TYR A 162 1.67 -0.75 -15.40
CA TYR A 162 0.30 -0.23 -15.41
C TYR A 162 0.25 1.22 -15.87
N ALA A 163 1.09 2.09 -15.30
CA ALA A 163 1.09 3.50 -15.64
C ALA A 163 1.46 3.76 -17.11
N ALA A 164 2.47 3.06 -17.63
CA ALA A 164 2.85 3.17 -19.03
C ALA A 164 1.75 2.64 -19.96
N GLY A 165 1.16 1.49 -19.64
CA GLY A 165 0.10 0.88 -20.44
C GLY A 165 -1.17 1.73 -20.47
N ILE A 166 -1.57 2.31 -19.34
CA ILE A 166 -2.70 3.25 -19.26
C ILE A 166 -2.43 4.46 -20.18
N ARG A 167 -1.23 5.04 -20.10
CA ARG A 167 -0.86 6.21 -20.91
C ARG A 167 -0.83 5.89 -22.41
N ALA A 168 -0.15 4.82 -22.80
CA ALA A 168 -0.06 4.40 -24.19
C ALA A 168 -1.42 4.05 -24.78
N ARG A 169 -2.30 3.44 -23.97
CA ARG A 169 -3.67 3.16 -24.37
C ARG A 169 -4.52 4.41 -24.51
N ALA A 170 -4.35 5.42 -23.65
CA ALA A 170 -5.02 6.70 -23.79
C ALA A 170 -4.65 7.41 -25.11
N SER A 171 -3.42 7.23 -25.60
CA SER A 171 -2.97 7.74 -26.91
C SER A 171 -3.25 6.80 -28.09
N GLY A 172 -3.81 5.61 -27.85
CA GLY A 172 -4.09 4.62 -28.90
C GLY A 172 -2.86 3.99 -29.54
N VAL A 173 -1.68 4.07 -28.89
CA VAL A 173 -0.40 3.59 -29.44
C VAL A 173 -0.11 2.20 -28.93
N LEU A 174 -0.20 1.20 -29.80
CA LEU A 174 0.23 -0.16 -29.48
C LEU A 174 1.74 -0.23 -29.30
N ALA A 175 2.19 -1.14 -28.42
CA ALA A 175 3.60 -1.40 -28.26
C ALA A 175 4.17 -2.01 -29.55
N ALA A 176 5.36 -1.57 -29.94
CA ALA A 176 6.09 -2.17 -31.06
C ALA A 176 6.49 -3.60 -30.73
N VAL A 177 6.94 -3.83 -29.50
CA VAL A 177 7.17 -5.16 -28.93
C VAL A 177 6.42 -5.24 -27.60
N PRO A 178 5.20 -5.79 -27.59
CA PRO A 178 4.40 -5.94 -26.38
C PRO A 178 5.12 -6.79 -25.33
N THR A 179 4.99 -6.40 -24.06
CA THR A 179 5.49 -7.20 -22.96
C THR A 179 4.77 -8.55 -22.90
N THR A 180 5.53 -9.61 -22.64
CA THR A 180 4.98 -10.93 -22.29
C THR A 180 4.77 -11.08 -20.79
N ALA A 181 5.25 -10.14 -19.97
CA ALA A 181 5.06 -10.15 -18.53
C ALA A 181 3.56 -10.24 -18.20
N ASP A 182 3.23 -11.05 -17.21
CA ASP A 182 1.92 -11.08 -16.60
C ASP A 182 2.00 -10.57 -15.16
N LEU A 183 0.87 -10.19 -14.60
CA LEU A 183 0.82 -9.78 -13.19
C LEU A 183 1.10 -10.97 -12.30
N ARG A 184 1.83 -10.72 -11.20
CA ARG A 184 2.02 -11.70 -10.16
C ARG A 184 0.68 -12.24 -9.67
N ASN A 185 0.63 -13.54 -9.43
CA ASN A 185 -0.48 -14.21 -8.77
C ASN A 185 -0.03 -14.56 -7.34
N PRO A 186 -0.31 -13.69 -6.35
CA PRO A 186 0.15 -13.88 -4.98
C PRO A 186 -0.56 -15.07 -4.32
N GLU A 187 0.17 -15.77 -3.46
CA GLU A 187 -0.40 -16.81 -2.61
C GLU A 187 -1.38 -16.22 -1.57
N GLY A 188 -2.28 -17.04 -1.03
CA GLY A 188 -3.23 -16.63 0.00
C GLY A 188 -4.60 -16.17 -0.52
N GLY A 189 -4.91 -16.46 -1.79
CA GLY A 189 -6.23 -16.22 -2.38
C GLY A 189 -6.63 -14.75 -2.32
N TYR A 190 -7.88 -14.49 -1.89
CA TYR A 190 -8.46 -13.14 -1.84
C TYR A 190 -7.62 -12.13 -1.04
N GLU A 191 -7.18 -12.49 0.18
CA GLU A 191 -6.41 -11.59 1.04
C GLU A 191 -4.99 -11.37 0.50
N GLY A 192 -4.42 -12.39 -0.14
CA GLY A 192 -3.15 -12.30 -0.87
C GLY A 192 -3.23 -11.27 -2.00
N GLU A 193 -4.22 -11.41 -2.88
CA GLU A 193 -4.47 -10.50 -4.01
C GLU A 193 -4.74 -9.07 -3.53
N LEU A 194 -5.61 -8.90 -2.53
CA LEU A 194 -5.90 -7.59 -1.95
C LEU A 194 -4.64 -6.92 -1.41
N SER A 195 -3.80 -7.68 -0.70
CA SER A 195 -2.55 -7.16 -0.15
C SER A 195 -1.56 -6.75 -1.24
N TRP A 196 -1.48 -7.53 -2.33
CA TRP A 196 -0.61 -7.29 -3.46
C TRP A 196 -1.05 -6.06 -4.27
N LEU A 197 -2.30 -6.03 -4.72
CA LEU A 197 -2.84 -4.90 -5.48
C LEU A 197 -2.79 -3.60 -4.68
N THR A 198 -2.94 -3.66 -3.35
CA THR A 198 -2.78 -2.49 -2.49
C THR A 198 -1.33 -1.96 -2.51
N ARG A 199 -0.31 -2.84 -2.57
CA ARG A 199 1.09 -2.43 -2.72
C ARG A 199 1.35 -1.82 -4.09
N VAL A 200 0.84 -2.47 -5.15
CA VAL A 200 0.94 -1.97 -6.53
C VAL A 200 0.28 -0.59 -6.65
N ALA A 201 -0.93 -0.41 -6.14
CA ALA A 201 -1.62 0.87 -6.18
C ALA A 201 -0.92 1.97 -5.37
N ARG A 202 -0.29 1.62 -4.23
CA ARG A 202 0.56 2.55 -3.48
C ARG A 202 1.79 2.96 -4.28
N ALA A 203 2.47 2.00 -4.90
CA ALA A 203 3.62 2.26 -5.75
C ALA A 203 3.22 3.10 -6.98
N TYR A 204 2.08 2.80 -7.59
CA TYR A 204 1.49 3.58 -8.69
C TYR A 204 1.33 5.05 -8.31
N ALA A 205 0.78 5.32 -7.13
CA ALA A 205 0.50 6.68 -6.70
C ALA A 205 1.73 7.45 -6.21
N ARG A 206 2.80 6.77 -5.75
CA ARG A 206 3.87 7.42 -4.95
C ARG A 206 5.30 7.05 -5.33
N SER A 207 5.51 6.00 -6.11
CA SER A 207 6.86 5.50 -6.37
C SER A 207 7.61 6.41 -7.36
N PRO A 208 8.84 6.83 -7.06
CA PRO A 208 9.68 7.56 -8.01
C PRO A 208 10.05 6.70 -9.24
N VAL A 209 9.96 5.37 -9.14
CA VAL A 209 10.17 4.45 -10.27
C VAL A 209 9.15 4.69 -11.37
N VAL A 210 7.89 4.92 -10.98
CA VAL A 210 6.79 5.11 -11.93
C VAL A 210 7.00 6.41 -12.72
N SER A 211 7.24 7.51 -12.01
CA SER A 211 7.48 8.82 -12.64
C SER A 211 8.74 8.84 -13.50
N ALA A 212 9.84 8.23 -13.04
CA ALA A 212 11.07 8.11 -13.81
C ALA A 212 10.88 7.28 -15.09
N THR A 213 10.24 6.11 -14.99
CA THR A 213 9.95 5.26 -16.17
C THR A 213 9.12 6.01 -17.21
N LEU A 214 8.06 6.71 -16.78
CA LEU A 214 7.20 7.46 -17.68
C LEU A 214 7.95 8.63 -18.36
N ALA A 215 8.84 9.31 -17.63
CA ALA A 215 9.65 10.39 -18.17
C ALA A 215 10.63 9.88 -19.24
N ASP A 216 11.33 8.78 -18.96
CA ASP A 216 12.30 8.18 -19.88
C ASP A 216 11.60 7.64 -21.14
N ILE A 217 10.47 6.95 -21.02
CA ILE A 217 9.68 6.50 -22.19
C ILE A 217 9.26 7.70 -23.05
N SER A 218 8.76 8.78 -22.45
CA SER A 218 8.38 9.97 -23.22
C SER A 218 9.56 10.67 -23.88
N ALA A 219 10.75 10.63 -23.27
CA ALA A 219 11.95 11.15 -23.91
C ALA A 219 12.34 10.31 -25.13
N LEU A 220 12.20 9.00 -25.03
CA LEU A 220 12.47 8.05 -26.12
C LEU A 220 11.48 8.18 -27.28
N GLU A 221 10.20 8.46 -27.00
CA GLU A 221 9.16 8.72 -28.02
C GLU A 221 9.38 10.07 -28.73
N ARG A 222 10.02 11.04 -28.07
CA ARG A 222 10.30 12.37 -28.62
C ARG A 222 11.64 12.45 -29.37
N ALA A 223 12.54 11.51 -29.17
CA ALA A 223 13.81 11.48 -29.88
C ALA A 223 13.54 11.18 -31.37
N PRO A 224 14.01 12.03 -32.31
CA PRO A 224 13.84 11.76 -33.73
C PRO A 224 14.50 10.43 -34.07
N ALA A 225 13.83 9.62 -34.90
CA ALA A 225 14.44 8.46 -35.53
C ALA A 225 15.60 8.99 -36.38
N HIS A 226 16.82 9.00 -35.84
CA HIS A 226 17.99 9.42 -36.59
C HIS A 226 18.23 8.43 -37.73
N ASP A 227 17.88 8.89 -38.93
CA ASP A 227 18.40 8.55 -40.26
C ASP A 227 19.41 7.40 -40.29
N GLY A 228 18.87 6.20 -40.55
CA GLY A 228 19.63 5.02 -40.98
C GLY A 228 19.55 4.80 -42.50
N GLU A 229 19.18 5.81 -43.29
CA GLU A 229 19.28 5.79 -44.75
C GLU A 229 20.45 6.67 -45.18
N GLY A 230 21.61 6.04 -45.42
CA GLY A 230 22.74 6.79 -45.95
C GLY A 230 24.08 6.09 -45.80
N ARG A 231 24.26 4.94 -46.46
CA ARG A 231 25.49 4.67 -47.21
C ARG A 231 25.25 3.53 -48.21
N GLN A 232 25.25 3.97 -49.46
CA GLN A 232 25.53 3.20 -50.67
C GLN A 232 26.88 2.48 -50.55
#